data_AF-A0A967H7N9-F1
#
_entry.id   AF-A0A967H7N9-F1
#
_cell.length_a   1.000
_cell.length_b   1.000
_cell.length_c   1.000
_cell.angle_alpha   90.00
_cell.angle_beta   90.00
_cell.angle_gamma   90.00
#
_symmetry.space_group_name_H-M   'P 1'
#
loop_
_entity.id
_entity.type
_entity.pdbx_description
1 polymer ?
#
loop_
_entity_poly.entity_id
_entity_poly.type
_entity_poly.pdbx_seq_one_letter_code
_entity_poly.pdbx_strand_id
1 'polypeptide(L)'
;EFSGRLQVLIDGRSVYTPFMSAVPWSFLGVEIEDINRIEIVRGPNSPVYGSNAYLASINIITKYPFQSEGLIVRRGDGAVNRDDLVVRYGKVLDNG
;
A
#
# COMPACT_ATOMS: atom_id res chain seq x y z
N GLU A 1 7.56 -20.60 -0.80
CA GLU A 1 6.18 -20.62 -1.31
C GLU A 1 5.53 -19.26 -1.09
N PHE A 2 4.98 -18.66 -2.14
CA PHE A 2 4.15 -17.47 -2.00
C PHE A 2 2.72 -17.92 -1.70
N SER A 3 2.22 -17.54 -0.53
CA SER A 3 0.95 -18.05 -0.02
C SER A 3 -0.22 -17.32 -0.68
N GLY A 4 -0.90 -17.97 -1.63
CA GLY A 4 -2.23 -17.57 -2.12
C GLY A 4 -3.35 -17.66 -1.06
N ARG A 5 -2.99 -17.68 0.23
CA ARG A 5 -3.92 -17.73 1.37
C ARG A 5 -3.93 -16.42 2.16
N LEU A 6 -3.21 -15.40 1.69
CA LEU A 6 -3.25 -14.04 2.19
C LEU A 6 -3.74 -13.12 1.08
N GLN A 7 -4.85 -12.42 1.32
CA GLN A 7 -5.34 -11.40 0.39
C GLN A 7 -4.70 -10.06 0.75
N VAL A 8 -4.06 -9.42 -0.23
CA VAL A 8 -3.46 -8.09 -0.05
C VAL A 8 -4.09 -7.14 -1.04
N LEU A 9 -4.52 -5.98 -0.54
CA LEU A 9 -5.17 -4.93 -1.29
C LEU A 9 -4.44 -3.60 -1.08
N ILE A 10 -4.46 -2.75 -2.11
CA ILE A 10 -4.15 -1.32 -2.02
C ILE A 10 -5.42 -0.57 -2.41
N ASP A 11 -5.93 0.27 -1.51
CA ASP A 11 -7.17 1.02 -1.69
C ASP A 11 -8.35 0.13 -2.14
N GLY A 12 -8.44 -1.07 -1.56
CA GLY A 12 -9.47 -2.06 -1.89
C GLY A 12 -9.24 -2.84 -3.20
N ARG A 13 -8.16 -2.58 -3.94
CA ARG A 13 -7.80 -3.32 -5.15
C ARG A 13 -6.77 -4.39 -4.85
N SER A 14 -7.07 -5.63 -5.23
CA SER A 14 -6.15 -6.77 -5.06
C SER A 14 -4.84 -6.53 -5.81
N VAL A 15 -3.71 -6.71 -5.11
CA VAL A 15 -2.36 -6.70 -5.72
C VAL A 15 -1.80 -8.10 -5.94
N TYR A 16 -2.63 -9.12 -5.69
CA TYR A 16 -2.31 -10.48 -6.04
C TYR A 16 -2.20 -10.63 -7.57
N THR A 17 -1.10 -11.21 -8.03
CA THR A 17 -0.90 -11.51 -9.45
C THR A 17 -1.05 -13.01 -9.69
N PRO A 18 -2.01 -13.44 -10.52
CA PRO A 18 -2.19 -14.86 -10.84
C PRO A 18 -0.95 -15.48 -11.50
N PHE A 19 -0.26 -14.71 -12.34
CA PHE A 19 0.96 -15.15 -13.05
C PHE A 19 2.08 -15.60 -12.09
N MET A 20 2.28 -14.88 -10.98
CA MET A 20 3.30 -15.24 -9.98
C MET A 20 2.71 -16.07 -8.83
N SER A 21 1.39 -16.25 -8.80
CA SER A 21 0.64 -16.76 -7.65
C SER A 21 1.06 -16.08 -6.33
N ALA A 22 1.31 -14.77 -6.40
CA ALA A 22 1.98 -14.03 -5.35
C ALA A 22 1.62 -12.54 -5.35
N VAL A 23 1.92 -11.90 -4.22
CA VAL A 23 1.99 -10.45 -4.10
C VAL A 23 3.42 -10.01 -4.39
N PRO A 24 3.68 -9.22 -5.43
CA PRO A 24 5.01 -8.74 -5.79
C PRO A 24 5.41 -7.56 -4.90
N TRP A 25 5.77 -7.83 -3.64
CA TRP A 25 6.06 -6.80 -2.61
C TRP A 25 7.03 -5.71 -3.08
N SER A 26 8.07 -6.07 -3.84
CA SER A 26 9.08 -5.13 -4.35
C SER A 26 8.57 -4.18 -5.45
N PHE A 27 7.40 -4.44 -6.04
CA PHE A 27 6.85 -3.71 -7.17
C PHE A 27 5.50 -3.05 -6.87
N LEU A 28 5.12 -2.97 -5.59
CA LEU A 28 3.84 -2.36 -5.19
C LEU A 28 3.78 -0.85 -5.46
N GLY A 29 4.93 -0.17 -5.54
CA GLY A 29 5.00 1.27 -5.80
C GLY A 29 4.37 2.13 -4.70
N VAL A 30 4.24 1.60 -3.48
CA VAL A 30 3.74 2.33 -2.31
C VAL A 30 4.90 2.56 -1.36
N GLU A 31 5.24 3.83 -1.19
CA GLU A 31 6.18 4.28 -0.16
C GLU A 31 5.48 4.30 1.22
N ILE A 32 6.24 4.05 2.29
CA ILE A 32 5.68 4.02 3.66
C ILE A 32 5.03 5.36 4.04
N GLU A 33 5.58 6.46 3.51
CA GLU A 33 5.08 7.82 3.70
C GLU A 33 3.74 8.05 3.02
N ASP A 34 3.37 7.24 2.04
CA ASP A 34 2.13 7.35 1.28
C ASP A 34 1.00 6.57 1.92
N ILE A 35 1.30 5.78 2.95
CA ILE A 35 0.33 4.99 3.68
C ILE A 35 -0.38 5.87 4.70
N ASN A 36 -1.71 5.93 4.61
CA ASN A 36 -2.55 6.53 5.64
C ASN A 36 -2.71 5.56 6.82
N ARG A 37 -3.03 4.30 6.53
CA ARG A 37 -3.13 3.21 7.51
C ARG A 37 -3.07 1.85 6.82
N ILE A 38 -2.80 0.81 7.61
CA ILE A 38 -2.88 -0.59 7.19
C ILE A 38 -3.97 -1.27 8.02
N GLU A 39 -4.98 -1.80 7.35
CA GLU A 39 -6.07 -2.55 7.97
C GLU A 39 -5.78 -4.04 7.84
N ILE A 40 -5.86 -4.77 8.96
CA ILE A 40 -5.63 -6.22 9.00
C ILE A 40 -6.83 -6.90 9.63
N VAL A 41 -7.46 -7.78 8.86
CA VAL A 41 -8.53 -8.65 9.35
C VAL A 41 -8.01 -10.08 9.33
N ARG A 42 -7.94 -10.70 10.52
CA ARG A 42 -7.40 -12.04 10.71
C ARG A 42 -8.51 -13.09 10.61
N GLY A 43 -8.16 -14.26 10.11
CA GLY A 43 -9.08 -15.37 9.88
C GLY A 43 -9.78 -15.30 8.51
N PRO A 44 -10.59 -16.32 8.17
CA PRO A 44 -11.25 -16.40 6.87
C PRO A 44 -12.26 -15.26 6.66
N ASN A 45 -12.09 -14.50 5.57
CA ASN A 45 -12.96 -13.37 5.22
C ASN A 45 -13.15 -13.19 3.71
N SER A 46 -13.12 -14.28 2.96
CA SER A 46 -13.28 -14.33 1.50
C SER A 46 -14.54 -13.67 0.92
N PRO A 47 -15.73 -13.70 1.57
CA PRO A 47 -16.90 -13.02 1.03
C PRO A 47 -16.74 -11.50 0.88
N VAL A 48 -15.87 -10.89 1.69
CA VAL A 48 -15.67 -9.43 1.71
C VAL A 48 -14.44 -9.03 0.90
N TYR A 49 -13.36 -9.81 0.96
CA TYR A 49 -12.05 -9.39 0.45
C TYR A 49 -11.53 -10.22 -0.73
N GLY A 50 -12.12 -11.37 -1.05
CA GLY A 50 -11.78 -12.18 -2.22
C GLY A 50 -11.20 -13.57 -1.92
N SER A 51 -10.92 -14.33 -2.99
CA SER A 51 -10.63 -15.77 -2.91
C SER A 51 -9.38 -16.14 -2.10
N ASN A 52 -8.39 -15.26 -1.99
CA ASN A 52 -7.15 -15.55 -1.26
C ASN A 52 -7.24 -15.23 0.24
N ALA A 53 -8.38 -14.75 0.73
CA ALA A 53 -8.57 -14.23 2.08
C ALA A 53 -8.84 -15.35 3.12
N TYR A 54 -8.00 -16.37 3.15
CA TYR A 54 -8.17 -17.56 4.00
C TYR A 54 -7.53 -17.39 5.37
N LEU A 55 -6.27 -16.92 5.43
CA LEU A 55 -5.56 -16.65 6.68
C LEU A 55 -5.86 -15.26 7.23
N ALA A 56 -5.86 -14.27 6.35
CA ALA A 56 -6.15 -12.88 6.66
C ALA A 56 -6.35 -12.08 5.36
N SER A 57 -6.86 -10.86 5.52
CA SER A 57 -6.81 -9.82 4.51
C SER A 57 -6.07 -8.60 5.04
N ILE A 58 -5.18 -8.03 4.21
CA ILE A 58 -4.44 -6.81 4.49
C ILE A 58 -4.86 -5.77 3.45
N ASN A 59 -5.35 -4.63 3.89
CA ASN A 59 -5.70 -3.51 3.02
C ASN A 59 -4.82 -2.30 3.38
N ILE A 60 -3.95 -1.92 2.44
CA ILE A 60 -3.12 -0.73 2.55
C ILE A 60 -3.95 0.44 2.02
N ILE A 61 -4.29 1.37 2.90
CA ILE A 61 -5.01 2.59 2.53
C ILE A 61 -3.97 3.68 2.30
N THR A 62 -3.91 4.20 1.08
CA THR A 62 -3.00 5.29 0.73
C THR A 62 -3.60 6.65 1.12
N LYS A 63 -2.74 7.64 1.33
CA LYS A 63 -3.14 9.03 1.52
C LYS A 63 -3.74 9.55 0.22
N TYR A 64 -4.79 10.36 0.31
CA TYR A 64 -5.33 11.04 -0.86
C TYR A 64 -4.25 11.93 -1.49
N PRO A 65 -3.91 11.74 -2.78
CA PRO A 65 -2.88 12.55 -3.44
C PRO A 65 -3.24 14.04 -3.50
N PHE A 66 -4.54 14.35 -3.42
CA PHE A 66 -5.06 15.73 -3.45
C PHE A 66 -5.31 16.33 -2.07
N GLN A 67 -5.06 15.61 -0.97
CA GLN A 67 -5.19 16.17 0.38
C GLN A 67 -3.89 16.82 0.88
N SER A 68 -2.74 16.48 0.30
CA SER A 68 -1.47 17.16 0.58
C SER A 68 -1.27 18.31 -0.41
N GLU A 69 -1.63 19.52 0.00
CA GLU A 69 -1.29 20.73 -0.74
C GLU A 69 0.17 21.14 -0.47
N GLY A 70 0.88 21.54 -1.52
CA GLY A 70 2.22 22.12 -1.42
C GLY A 70 3.37 21.16 -1.74
N LEU A 71 4.59 21.65 -1.47
CA LEU A 71 5.86 20.95 -1.70
C LEU A 71 6.31 20.26 -0.41
N ILE A 72 6.56 18.95 -0.47
CA ILE A 72 7.17 18.16 0.59
C ILE A 72 8.59 17.82 0.16
N VAL A 73 9.56 18.15 1.01
CA VAL A 73 10.94 17.70 0.88
C VAL A 73 11.31 16.96 2.16
N ARG A 74 11.75 15.71 2.03
CA ARG A 74 12.16 14.87 3.16
C ARG A 74 13.53 14.28 2.88
N ARG A 75 14.41 14.29 3.88
CA ARG A 75 15.67 13.56 3.86
C ARG A 75 15.66 12.54 5.00
N GLY A 76 15.98 11.29 4.70
CA GLY A 76 16.15 10.22 5.67
C GLY A 76 17.61 9.79 5.73
N ASP A 77 18.17 9.71 6.93
CA ASP A 77 19.48 9.12 7.21
C ASP A 77 19.27 7.98 8.21
N GLY A 78 19.89 6.82 8.01
CA GLY A 78 19.67 5.64 8.84
C GLY A 78 20.79 4.59 8.79
N ALA A 79 20.84 3.75 9.83
CA ALA A 79 21.77 2.63 9.92
C ALA A 79 21.61 1.67 8.73
N VAL A 80 22.71 1.00 8.35
CA VAL A 80 22.82 0.20 7.10
C VAL A 80 22.82 1.08 5.84
N ASN A 81 23.64 2.13 5.80
CA ASN A 81 23.88 2.99 4.62
C ASN A 81 22.59 3.48 3.94
N ARG A 82 21.60 3.93 4.72
CA ARG A 82 20.37 4.52 4.17
C ARG A 82 20.50 6.03 4.12
N ASP A 83 20.60 6.60 2.92
CA ASP A 83 20.40 8.03 2.63
C ASP A 83 19.28 8.11 1.59
N ASP A 84 18.14 8.71 1.94
CA ASP A 84 17.00 8.90 1.05
C ASP A 84 16.60 10.37 0.97
N LEU A 85 16.24 10.83 -0.24
CA LEU A 85 15.71 12.16 -0.50
C LEU A 85 14.38 12.01 -1.26
N VAL A 86 13.32 12.56 -0.68
CA VAL A 86 11.97 12.53 -1.24
C VAL A 86 11.53 13.96 -1.54
N VAL A 87 11.05 14.20 -2.76
CA VAL A 87 10.47 15.48 -3.18
C VAL A 87 9.10 15.21 -3.78
N ARG A 88 8.07 15.90 -3.29
CA ARG A 88 6.68 15.73 -3.77
C ARG A 88 5.98 17.07 -3.85
N TYR A 89 5.11 17.24 -4.84
CA TYR A 89 4.28 18.42 -4.99
C TYR A 89 2.83 18.00 -5.25
N GLY A 90 1.88 18.55 -4.48
CA GLY A 90 0.45 18.27 -4.62
C GLY A 90 -0.38 19.55 -4.59
N LYS A 91 -1.53 19.54 -5.28
CA LYS A 91 -2.49 20.65 -5.28
C LYS A 91 -3.89 20.09 -5.02
N VAL A 92 -4.59 20.66 -4.04
CA VAL A 92 -6.02 20.37 -3.82
C VAL A 92 -6.79 20.98 -4.99
N LEU A 93 -7.55 20.16 -5.70
CA LEU A 93 -8.49 20.63 -6.71
C LEU A 93 -9.87 20.62 -6.07
N ASP A 94 -10.40 21.81 -5.82
CA ASP A 94 -11.75 21.96 -5.31
C ASP A 94 -12.71 21.73 -6.48
N ASN A 95 -13.49 20.65 -6.41
CA ASN A 95 -14.55 20.39 -7.37
C ASN A 95 -15.82 21.02 -6.78
N GLY A 96 -16.09 22.26 -7.19
CA GLY A 96 -17.27 23.02 -6.79
C GLY A 96 -18.59 22.29 -6.99
#